data_AF-A0A3A0C5M2-F1
#
_entry.id   AF-A0A3A0C5M2-F1
#
_cell.length_a   1.000
_cell.length_b   1.000
_cell.length_c   1.000
_cell.angle_alpha   90.00
_cell.angle_beta   90.00
_cell.angle_gamma   90.00
#
_symmetry.space_group_name_H-M   'P 1'
#
loop_
_entity.id
_entity.type
_entity.pdbx_description
1 polymer ?
#
loop_
_entity_poly.entity_id
_entity_poly.type
_entity_poly.pdbx_seq_one_letter_code
_entity_poly.pdbx_strand_id
1 'polypeptide(L)'
;MKRLYFFFTIVLLLGAQSLQAQWIQTNGPNEGDVRCLAASGSNLFAGTNGGVFLSIDNGTSWTAVNTGLTSPTVLSLAVNDSNLFAGTFGGGVFLSTNNCTSWTVVNTGLTDTIVNALAVNGSNLFAGTFGGVFLSINNGASWTAINTGLTNTHVFSLAVNGSHLFAGAEEGGVFLSTNNGTGWTAVNTGLTDTPIRALAMNGSHLFAGAEEGGVFLSTNNGTSWTAVNTGLPGAPVLSLAVSGSNLFAGTYGVFLSTNNGTNWTDVNTGLTNTFVLTLAVNGSHLFVGTNGGGVWRRPLSEMVTGEGR
;
A
#
# COMPACT_ATOMS: atom_id res chain seq x y z
N MET A 1 32.45 60.10 42.60
CA MET A 1 31.90 59.74 41.27
C MET A 1 31.36 58.32 41.34
N LYS A 2 30.03 58.15 41.30
CA LYS A 2 29.34 56.86 41.33
C LYS A 2 29.34 56.27 39.90
N ARG A 3 29.64 54.97 39.74
CA ARG A 3 29.33 54.22 38.52
C ARG A 3 28.29 53.16 38.86
N LEU A 4 27.09 53.34 38.33
CA LEU A 4 25.96 52.44 38.46
C LEU A 4 26.00 51.48 37.26
N TYR A 5 26.19 50.19 37.50
CA TYR A 5 26.14 49.18 36.44
C TYR A 5 24.71 48.66 36.32
N PHE A 6 24.06 48.96 35.20
CA PHE A 6 22.78 48.35 34.82
C PHE A 6 23.06 46.98 34.22
N PHE A 7 22.64 45.91 34.90
CA PHE A 7 22.56 44.58 34.31
C PHE A 7 21.28 44.50 33.48
N PHE A 8 21.40 44.35 32.16
CA PHE A 8 20.30 44.02 31.27
C PHE A 8 20.20 42.50 31.19
N THR A 9 19.24 41.90 31.89
CA THR A 9 18.93 40.47 31.73
C THR A 9 18.09 40.32 30.47
N ILE A 10 18.68 39.80 29.39
CA ILE A 10 17.93 39.38 28.20
C ILE A 10 17.19 38.09 28.57
N VAL A 11 15.87 38.20 28.79
CA VAL A 11 15.00 37.03 28.89
C VAL A 11 14.74 36.55 27.46
N LEU A 12 15.42 35.48 27.05
CA LEU A 12 15.13 34.77 25.81
C LEU A 12 13.83 33.98 26.02
N LEU A 13 12.69 34.50 25.57
CA LEU A 13 11.48 33.69 25.44
C LEU A 13 11.70 32.70 24.29
N LEU A 14 12.13 31.48 24.63
CA LEU A 14 11.94 30.32 23.77
C LEU A 14 10.43 30.05 23.72
N GLY A 15 9.76 30.61 22.72
CA GLY A 15 8.40 30.20 22.39
C GLY A 15 8.43 28.71 22.09
N ALA A 16 7.81 27.89 22.94
CA ALA A 16 7.51 26.52 22.59
C ALA A 16 6.53 26.56 21.41
N GLN A 17 7.04 26.42 20.18
CA GLN A 17 6.18 26.02 19.08
C GLN A 17 5.63 24.65 19.48
N SER A 18 4.34 24.56 19.76
CA SER A 18 3.69 23.25 19.67
C SER A 18 3.88 22.81 18.23
N LEU A 19 4.74 21.83 17.99
CA LEU A 19 4.76 21.13 16.72
C LEU A 19 3.34 20.60 16.53
N GLN A 20 2.58 21.22 15.63
CA GLN A 20 1.30 20.64 15.24
C GLN A 20 1.62 19.27 14.61
N ALA A 21 0.87 18.26 15.05
CA ALA A 21 0.87 16.94 14.45
C ALA A 21 0.71 17.06 12.93
N GLN A 22 1.71 16.61 12.18
CA GLN A 22 1.77 16.79 10.73
C GLN A 22 2.61 15.72 10.06
N TRP A 23 2.38 15.53 8.77
CA TRP A 23 3.23 14.68 7.94
C TRP A 23 4.64 15.23 7.86
N ILE A 24 5.61 14.33 7.92
CA ILE A 24 7.02 14.63 7.72
C ILE A 24 7.47 13.93 6.44
N GLN A 25 7.93 14.71 5.46
CA GLN A 25 8.58 14.15 4.28
C GLN A 25 9.87 13.46 4.72
N THR A 26 10.06 12.23 4.27
CA THR A 26 11.31 11.50 4.49
C THR A 26 12.37 11.93 3.49
N ASN A 27 13.64 11.63 3.75
CA ASN A 27 14.74 11.96 2.86
C ASN A 27 14.82 10.98 1.67
N GLY A 28 13.77 10.93 0.86
CA GLY A 28 13.64 10.08 -0.33
C GLY A 28 12.56 8.99 -0.21
N PRO A 29 12.56 8.00 -1.12
CA PRO A 29 13.30 7.96 -2.37
C PRO A 29 12.88 9.09 -3.31
N ASN A 30 13.82 9.62 -4.10
CA ASN A 30 13.57 10.74 -5.03
C ASN A 30 13.51 10.30 -6.52
N GLU A 31 13.48 9.00 -6.79
CA GLU A 31 13.53 8.45 -8.15
C GLU A 31 12.14 8.19 -8.74
N GLY A 32 11.34 9.26 -8.80
CA GLY A 32 10.00 9.24 -9.39
C GLY A 32 8.90 8.88 -8.39
N ASP A 33 7.86 8.22 -8.90
CA ASP A 33 6.70 7.83 -8.11
C ASP A 33 7.07 6.74 -7.11
N VAL A 34 6.56 6.86 -5.88
CA VAL A 34 6.57 5.73 -4.94
C VAL A 34 5.29 4.93 -5.16
N ARG A 35 5.41 3.83 -5.91
CA ARG A 35 4.30 3.03 -6.43
C ARG A 35 3.78 2.01 -5.42
N CYS A 36 4.66 1.49 -4.57
CA CYS A 36 4.30 0.52 -3.54
C CYS A 36 5.20 0.63 -2.32
N LEU A 37 4.65 0.29 -1.15
CA LEU A 37 5.37 0.18 0.10
C LEU A 37 5.13 -1.22 0.71
N ALA A 38 6.18 -1.79 1.29
CA ALA A 38 6.09 -3.02 2.06
C ALA A 38 6.92 -2.92 3.34
N ALA A 39 6.55 -3.71 4.36
CA ALA A 39 7.27 -3.77 5.63
C ALA A 39 7.62 -5.22 5.97
N SER A 40 8.79 -5.43 6.57
CA SER A 40 9.21 -6.71 7.15
C SER A 40 9.97 -6.45 8.45
N GLY A 41 9.34 -6.75 9.59
CA GLY A 41 9.86 -6.32 10.89
C GLY A 41 10.07 -4.81 10.93
N SER A 42 11.28 -4.35 11.27
CA SER A 42 11.64 -2.93 11.28
C SER A 42 11.98 -2.35 9.90
N ASN A 43 12.13 -3.19 8.88
CA ASN A 43 12.56 -2.76 7.55
C ASN A 43 11.37 -2.27 6.74
N LEU A 44 11.59 -1.21 5.98
CA LEU A 44 10.65 -0.65 5.01
C LEU A 44 11.24 -0.72 3.61
N PHE A 45 10.40 -1.08 2.65
CA PHE A 45 10.75 -1.15 1.24
C PHE A 45 9.84 -0.22 0.46
N ALA A 46 10.42 0.58 -0.42
CA ALA A 46 9.70 1.43 -1.34
C ALA A 46 10.04 1.01 -2.78
N GLY A 47 9.03 0.59 -3.53
CA GLY A 47 9.13 0.36 -4.96
C GLY A 47 8.81 1.65 -5.71
N THR A 48 9.68 2.01 -6.65
CA THR A 48 9.61 3.29 -7.38
C THR A 48 9.79 3.08 -8.88
N ASN A 49 9.79 4.16 -9.67
CA ASN A 49 10.22 4.09 -11.06
C ASN A 49 11.72 3.79 -11.22
N GLY A 50 12.54 4.09 -10.21
CA GLY A 50 14.00 3.88 -10.20
C GLY A 50 14.48 2.61 -9.47
N GLY A 51 13.57 1.75 -9.03
CA GLY A 51 13.90 0.48 -8.37
C GLY A 51 13.36 0.38 -6.94
N VAL A 52 13.98 -0.49 -6.16
CA VAL A 52 13.64 -0.74 -4.75
C VAL A 52 14.60 0.03 -3.84
N PHE A 53 14.03 0.70 -2.84
CA PHE A 53 14.76 1.39 -1.79
C PHE A 53 14.43 0.75 -0.44
N LEU A 54 15.46 0.53 0.38
CA LEU A 54 15.36 -0.02 1.72
C LEU A 54 15.61 1.08 2.75
N SER A 55 14.76 1.15 3.76
CA SER A 55 15.01 1.88 5.00
C SER A 55 15.05 0.91 6.19
N ILE A 56 16.05 1.08 7.05
CA ILE A 56 16.25 0.32 8.30
C ILE A 56 16.03 1.20 9.55
N ASP A 57 15.62 2.45 9.35
CA ASP A 57 15.54 3.49 10.38
C ASP A 57 14.18 4.21 10.37
N ASN A 58 13.11 3.44 10.11
CA ASN A 58 11.72 3.89 10.02
C ASN A 58 11.50 5.02 8.99
N GLY A 59 12.14 4.92 7.83
CA GLY A 59 12.04 5.90 6.76
C GLY A 59 12.80 7.19 7.05
N THR A 60 13.80 7.19 7.92
CA THR A 60 14.62 8.41 8.13
C THR A 60 15.62 8.57 6.98
N SER A 61 16.15 7.46 6.47
CA SER A 61 17.00 7.37 5.29
C SER A 61 16.63 6.16 4.43
N TRP A 62 16.99 6.24 3.15
CA TRP A 62 16.70 5.23 2.14
C TRP A 62 17.97 4.88 1.35
N THR A 63 18.20 3.59 1.13
CA THR A 63 19.31 3.07 0.33
C THR A 63 18.76 2.31 -0.87
N ALA A 64 19.19 2.66 -2.08
CA ALA A 64 18.84 1.90 -3.28
C ALA A 64 19.45 0.50 -3.22
N VAL A 65 18.65 -0.53 -3.50
CA VAL A 65 19.05 -1.95 -3.40
C VAL A 65 18.73 -2.67 -4.71
N ASN A 66 19.35 -2.22 -5.82
CA ASN A 66 18.92 -2.55 -7.18
C ASN A 66 19.83 -3.55 -7.93
N THR A 67 20.84 -4.12 -7.28
CA THR A 67 21.79 -5.05 -7.95
C THR A 67 21.03 -6.25 -8.55
N GLY A 68 21.07 -6.41 -9.87
CA GLY A 68 20.35 -7.49 -10.57
C GLY A 68 18.88 -7.19 -10.92
N LEU A 69 18.34 -6.05 -10.47
CA LEU A 69 17.00 -5.59 -10.86
C LEU A 69 17.07 -4.90 -12.23
N THR A 70 16.95 -5.68 -13.30
CA THR A 70 17.13 -5.22 -14.68
C THR A 70 15.93 -4.45 -15.24
N SER A 71 14.78 -4.45 -14.55
CA SER A 71 13.62 -3.59 -14.84
C SER A 71 13.28 -2.75 -13.60
N PRO A 72 13.65 -1.46 -13.57
CA PRO A 72 13.62 -0.67 -12.34
C PRO A 72 12.23 -0.15 -11.97
N THR A 73 11.25 -0.13 -12.87
CA THR A 73 9.90 0.31 -12.51
C THR A 73 9.18 -0.78 -11.70
N VAL A 74 9.15 -0.62 -10.38
CA VAL A 74 8.54 -1.55 -9.43
C VAL A 74 7.10 -1.11 -9.16
N LEU A 75 6.15 -2.00 -9.42
CA LEU A 75 4.72 -1.75 -9.25
C LEU A 75 4.17 -2.37 -7.97
N SER A 76 4.73 -3.50 -7.55
CA SER A 76 4.30 -4.21 -6.35
C SER A 76 5.47 -4.85 -5.62
N LEU A 77 5.33 -4.96 -4.30
CA LEU A 77 6.28 -5.64 -3.41
C LEU A 77 5.51 -6.62 -2.52
N ALA A 78 6.06 -7.81 -2.33
CA ALA A 78 5.56 -8.77 -1.36
C ALA A 78 6.71 -9.38 -0.56
N VAL A 79 6.48 -9.56 0.74
CA VAL A 79 7.43 -10.18 1.67
C VAL A 79 6.88 -11.55 2.05
N ASN A 80 7.73 -12.58 2.00
CA ASN A 80 7.45 -13.88 2.60
C ASN A 80 8.67 -14.32 3.40
N ASP A 81 8.58 -14.32 4.73
CA ASP A 81 9.71 -14.53 5.62
C ASP A 81 10.91 -13.61 5.27
N SER A 82 12.04 -14.19 4.85
CA SER A 82 13.24 -13.47 4.41
C SER A 82 13.26 -13.14 2.93
N ASN A 83 12.29 -13.62 2.16
CA ASN A 83 12.21 -13.41 0.72
C ASN A 83 11.46 -12.12 0.42
N LEU A 84 12.01 -11.31 -0.46
CA LEU A 84 11.34 -10.14 -1.02
C LEU A 84 11.11 -10.37 -2.52
N PHE A 85 9.89 -10.12 -2.96
CA PHE A 85 9.48 -10.19 -4.35
C PHE A 85 9.15 -8.80 -4.86
N ALA A 86 9.66 -8.45 -6.04
CA ALA A 86 9.35 -7.21 -6.74
C ALA A 86 8.66 -7.52 -8.07
N GLY A 87 7.41 -7.09 -8.19
CA GLY A 87 6.66 -7.10 -9.45
C GLY A 87 6.95 -5.82 -10.21
N THR A 88 7.33 -5.95 -11.47
CA THR A 88 7.83 -4.82 -12.28
C THR A 88 6.95 -4.53 -13.49
N PHE A 89 7.12 -3.36 -14.08
CA PHE A 89 6.51 -3.00 -15.36
C PHE A 89 7.30 -3.65 -16.50
N GLY A 90 6.93 -4.88 -16.88
CA GLY A 90 7.45 -5.59 -18.05
C GLY A 90 8.65 -6.49 -17.81
N GLY A 91 9.28 -6.44 -16.63
CA GLY A 91 10.36 -7.36 -16.24
C GLY A 91 9.90 -8.61 -15.50
N GLY A 92 8.61 -8.72 -15.19
CA GLY A 92 8.03 -9.81 -14.40
C GLY A 92 8.36 -9.67 -12.92
N VAL A 93 8.55 -10.82 -12.27
CA VAL A 93 8.87 -10.93 -10.84
C VAL A 93 10.37 -11.15 -10.64
N PHE A 94 10.95 -10.34 -9.77
CA PHE A 94 12.29 -10.52 -9.24
C PHE A 94 12.21 -10.99 -7.79
N LEU A 95 13.10 -11.90 -7.41
CA LEU A 95 13.26 -12.42 -6.06
C LEU A 95 14.61 -12.00 -5.48
N SER A 96 14.59 -11.53 -4.23
CA SER A 96 15.77 -11.46 -3.38
C SER A 96 15.60 -12.36 -2.17
N THR A 97 16.63 -13.16 -1.88
CA THR A 97 16.72 -14.06 -0.71
C THR A 97 17.79 -13.64 0.28
N ASN A 98 18.43 -12.49 0.05
CA ASN A 98 19.67 -12.07 0.70
C ASN A 98 19.60 -10.61 1.16
N ASN A 99 18.48 -10.23 1.78
CA ASN A 99 18.22 -8.87 2.28
C ASN A 99 18.40 -7.78 1.19
N CYS A 100 17.91 -8.04 -0.02
CA CYS A 100 17.98 -7.12 -1.17
C CYS A 100 19.40 -6.83 -1.65
N THR A 101 20.41 -7.60 -1.25
CA THR A 101 21.78 -7.39 -1.77
C THR A 101 21.90 -7.75 -3.25
N SER A 102 21.06 -8.67 -3.74
CA SER A 102 20.86 -8.92 -5.17
C SER A 102 19.46 -9.43 -5.50
N TRP A 103 19.09 -9.30 -6.76
CA TRP A 103 17.83 -9.77 -7.34
C TRP A 103 18.05 -10.75 -8.48
N THR A 104 17.15 -11.73 -8.60
CA THR A 104 17.12 -12.71 -9.68
C THR A 104 15.71 -12.77 -10.27
N VAL A 105 15.60 -12.80 -11.60
CA VAL A 105 14.33 -13.02 -12.30
C VAL A 105 13.79 -14.42 -12.02
N VAL A 106 12.49 -14.52 -11.70
CA VAL A 106 11.78 -15.78 -11.43
C VAL A 106 10.46 -15.82 -12.21
N ASN A 107 10.54 -15.99 -13.53
CA ASN A 107 9.41 -15.80 -14.47
C ASN A 107 9.00 -17.04 -15.28
N THR A 108 9.53 -18.24 -15.00
CA THR A 108 9.18 -19.41 -15.82
C THR A 108 7.68 -19.68 -15.78
N GLY A 109 6.99 -19.61 -16.91
CA GLY A 109 5.53 -19.79 -17.00
C GLY A 109 4.71 -18.52 -16.70
N LEU A 110 5.33 -17.40 -16.34
CA LEU A 110 4.68 -16.10 -16.22
C LEU A 110 4.62 -15.45 -17.60
N THR A 111 3.49 -15.59 -18.28
CA THR A 111 3.35 -15.17 -19.69
C THR A 111 3.03 -13.68 -19.88
N ASP A 112 2.66 -12.98 -18.81
CA ASP A 112 2.54 -11.52 -18.77
C ASP A 112 3.46 -10.97 -17.68
N THR A 113 4.36 -10.08 -18.08
CA THR A 113 5.44 -9.56 -17.23
C THR A 113 5.15 -8.19 -16.64
N ILE A 114 3.95 -7.63 -16.84
CA ILE A 114 3.48 -6.44 -16.13
C ILE A 114 2.77 -6.91 -14.84
N VAL A 115 3.47 -6.79 -13.71
CA VAL A 115 3.01 -7.35 -12.43
C VAL A 115 2.49 -6.24 -11.50
N ASN A 116 1.21 -5.93 -11.62
CA ASN A 116 0.56 -4.85 -10.86
C ASN A 116 0.39 -5.19 -9.37
N ALA A 117 0.16 -6.46 -9.05
CA ALA A 117 -0.08 -6.90 -7.67
C ALA A 117 0.68 -8.19 -7.36
N LEU A 118 1.22 -8.26 -6.14
CA LEU A 118 1.76 -9.48 -5.56
C LEU A 118 1.07 -9.74 -4.22
N ALA A 119 0.71 -10.98 -3.97
CA ALA A 119 0.16 -11.40 -2.68
C ALA A 119 0.75 -12.76 -2.27
N VAL A 120 0.94 -12.94 -0.96
CA VAL A 120 1.52 -14.16 -0.37
C VAL A 120 0.51 -14.80 0.56
N ASN A 121 0.42 -16.13 0.53
CA ASN A 121 -0.35 -16.93 1.47
C ASN A 121 0.37 -18.25 1.77
N GLY A 122 1.11 -18.28 2.88
CA GLY A 122 2.01 -19.40 3.17
C GLY A 122 3.08 -19.55 2.07
N SER A 123 3.16 -20.73 1.45
CA SER A 123 4.07 -21.00 0.33
C SER A 123 3.59 -20.48 -1.03
N ASN A 124 2.33 -20.04 -1.11
CA ASN A 124 1.74 -19.59 -2.36
C ASN A 124 2.06 -18.11 -2.59
N LEU A 125 2.54 -17.81 -3.79
CA LEU A 125 2.76 -16.46 -4.29
C LEU A 125 1.82 -16.25 -5.49
N PHE A 126 1.05 -15.18 -5.45
CA PHE A 126 0.11 -14.80 -6.50
C PHE A 126 0.60 -13.52 -7.18
N ALA A 127 0.51 -13.47 -8.51
CA ALA A 127 0.79 -12.29 -9.32
C ALA A 127 -0.46 -11.90 -10.10
N GLY A 128 -0.91 -10.65 -9.91
CA GLY A 128 -1.96 -10.03 -10.72
C GLY A 128 -1.32 -9.23 -11.85
N THR A 129 -1.73 -9.51 -13.09
CA THR A 129 -1.20 -8.93 -14.32
C THR A 129 -2.34 -8.47 -15.22
N PHE A 130 -2.08 -8.07 -16.48
CA PHE A 130 -3.13 -7.84 -17.48
C PHE A 130 -3.64 -9.13 -18.14
N GLY A 131 -2.83 -10.18 -18.11
CA GLY A 131 -3.17 -11.54 -18.50
C GLY A 131 -3.86 -12.38 -17.42
N GLY A 132 -4.22 -11.78 -16.27
CA GLY A 132 -4.97 -12.43 -15.19
C GLY A 132 -4.14 -12.67 -13.93
N VAL A 133 -4.46 -13.74 -13.20
CA VAL A 133 -3.75 -14.16 -12.00
C VAL A 133 -2.87 -15.37 -12.30
N PHE A 134 -1.64 -15.33 -11.80
CA PHE A 134 -0.69 -16.43 -11.84
C PHE A 134 -0.36 -16.89 -10.42
N LEU A 135 -0.26 -18.20 -10.22
CA LEU A 135 0.15 -18.83 -8.96
C LEU A 135 1.53 -19.45 -9.11
N SER A 136 2.38 -19.20 -8.13
CA SER A 136 3.60 -19.97 -7.86
C SER A 136 3.53 -20.62 -6.49
N ILE A 137 3.96 -21.88 -6.41
CA ILE A 137 4.07 -22.66 -5.16
C ILE A 137 5.53 -22.88 -4.74
N ASN A 138 6.47 -22.23 -5.44
CA ASN A 138 7.90 -22.46 -5.32
C ASN A 138 8.70 -21.14 -5.41
N ASN A 139 8.24 -20.11 -4.69
CA ASN A 139 8.89 -18.80 -4.60
C ASN A 139 9.16 -18.17 -5.97
N GLY A 140 8.21 -18.26 -6.90
CA GLY A 140 8.30 -17.70 -8.25
C GLY A 140 9.10 -18.54 -9.24
N ALA A 141 9.76 -19.63 -8.83
CA ALA A 141 10.59 -20.42 -9.75
C ALA A 141 9.80 -20.93 -10.96
N SER A 142 8.50 -21.22 -10.79
CA SER A 142 7.54 -21.43 -11.87
C SER A 142 6.16 -20.88 -11.54
N TRP A 143 5.42 -20.51 -12.57
CA TRP A 143 4.08 -19.94 -12.49
C TRP A 143 3.08 -20.71 -13.32
N THR A 144 1.82 -20.73 -12.88
CA THR A 144 0.68 -21.29 -13.59
C THR A 144 -0.45 -20.26 -13.62
N ALA A 145 -0.99 -19.97 -14.81
CA ALA A 145 -2.17 -19.13 -14.94
C ALA A 145 -3.38 -19.83 -14.30
N ILE A 146 -4.12 -19.09 -13.47
CA ILE A 146 -5.25 -19.60 -12.67
C ILE A 146 -6.46 -18.70 -12.92
N ASN A 147 -6.97 -18.69 -14.14
CA ASN A 147 -7.93 -17.68 -14.63
C ASN A 147 -9.35 -18.22 -14.90
N THR A 148 -9.65 -19.46 -14.54
CA THR A 148 -10.96 -20.05 -14.83
C THR A 148 -12.07 -19.29 -14.10
N GLY A 149 -12.98 -18.66 -14.84
CA GLY A 149 -14.06 -17.82 -14.28
C GLY A 149 -13.68 -16.35 -14.04
N LEU A 150 -12.42 -15.97 -14.25
CA LEU A 150 -11.96 -14.58 -14.20
C LEU A 150 -12.26 -13.92 -15.55
N THR A 151 -13.44 -13.33 -15.69
CA THR A 151 -13.93 -12.80 -16.97
C THR A 151 -13.31 -11.45 -17.37
N ASN A 152 -12.63 -10.77 -16.44
CA ASN A 152 -11.80 -9.61 -16.70
C ASN A 152 -10.41 -9.87 -16.12
N THR A 153 -9.39 -9.88 -16.98
CA THR A 153 -8.03 -10.32 -16.61
C THR A 153 -7.11 -9.18 -16.21
N HIS A 154 -7.55 -7.92 -16.29
CA HIS A 154 -6.74 -6.79 -15.88
C HIS A 154 -6.79 -6.62 -14.36
N VAL A 155 -5.89 -7.31 -13.66
CA VAL A 155 -5.88 -7.37 -12.20
C VAL A 155 -4.95 -6.29 -11.64
N PHE A 156 -5.51 -5.38 -10.85
CA PHE A 156 -4.77 -4.29 -10.19
C PHE A 156 -4.46 -4.56 -8.72
N SER A 157 -5.28 -5.35 -8.04
CA SER A 157 -5.10 -5.63 -6.61
C SER A 157 -5.44 -7.07 -6.30
N LEU A 158 -4.69 -7.64 -5.35
CA LEU A 158 -4.95 -8.96 -4.78
C LEU A 158 -5.05 -8.83 -3.26
N ALA A 159 -5.98 -9.55 -2.66
CA ALA A 159 -6.07 -9.70 -1.20
C ALA A 159 -6.31 -11.17 -0.84
N VAL A 160 -5.72 -11.61 0.27
CA VAL A 160 -5.87 -13.00 0.74
C VAL A 160 -6.31 -13.03 2.19
N ASN A 161 -7.25 -13.91 2.50
CA ASN A 161 -7.66 -14.22 3.87
C ASN A 161 -7.98 -15.72 4.01
N GLY A 162 -7.04 -16.47 4.60
CA GLY A 162 -7.14 -17.92 4.71
C GLY A 162 -7.23 -18.58 3.32
N SER A 163 -8.36 -19.24 3.03
CA SER A 163 -8.62 -19.86 1.72
C SER A 163 -9.24 -18.93 0.68
N HIS A 164 -9.60 -17.70 1.05
CA HIS A 164 -10.23 -16.74 0.15
C HIS A 164 -9.16 -15.87 -0.50
N LEU A 165 -9.14 -15.88 -1.82
CA LEU A 165 -8.32 -15.01 -2.66
C LEU A 165 -9.26 -14.08 -3.43
N PHE A 166 -9.01 -12.79 -3.34
CA PHE A 166 -9.78 -11.76 -4.02
C PHE A 166 -8.92 -11.06 -5.07
N ALA A 167 -9.50 -10.78 -6.23
CA ALA A 167 -8.89 -9.99 -7.30
C ALA A 167 -9.76 -8.79 -7.62
N GLY A 168 -9.16 -7.59 -7.57
CA GLY A 168 -9.76 -6.34 -8.04
C GLY A 168 -9.35 -6.11 -9.49
N ALA A 169 -10.33 -5.97 -10.38
CA ALA A 169 -10.10 -5.84 -11.81
C ALA A 169 -10.41 -4.43 -12.35
N GLU A 170 -9.85 -4.09 -13.52
CA GLU A 170 -9.97 -2.76 -14.14
C GLU A 170 -11.42 -2.32 -14.42
N GLU A 171 -12.29 -3.24 -14.81
CA GLU A 171 -13.72 -2.96 -15.06
C GLU A 171 -14.63 -4.11 -14.57
N GLY A 172 -14.04 -5.20 -14.07
CA GLY A 172 -14.75 -6.43 -13.72
C GLY A 172 -15.24 -6.50 -12.27
N GLY A 173 -14.95 -5.49 -11.45
CA GLY A 173 -15.26 -5.50 -10.03
C GLY A 173 -14.32 -6.39 -9.22
N VAL A 174 -14.87 -7.08 -8.23
CA VAL A 174 -14.16 -8.03 -7.38
C VAL A 174 -14.52 -9.46 -7.78
N PHE A 175 -13.50 -10.29 -7.96
CA PHE A 175 -13.62 -11.73 -8.11
C PHE A 175 -13.14 -12.43 -6.84
N LEU A 176 -13.86 -13.47 -6.42
CA LEU A 176 -13.49 -14.35 -5.32
C LEU A 176 -13.12 -15.73 -5.85
N SER A 177 -12.04 -16.28 -5.31
CA SER A 177 -11.71 -17.69 -5.36
C SER A 177 -11.58 -18.27 -3.96
N THR A 178 -12.14 -19.46 -3.74
CA THR A 178 -12.04 -20.21 -2.47
C THR A 178 -11.11 -21.42 -2.57
N ASN A 179 -10.42 -21.57 -3.70
CA ASN A 179 -9.64 -22.75 -4.08
C ASN A 179 -8.31 -22.35 -4.74
N ASN A 180 -7.62 -21.35 -4.15
CA ASN A 180 -6.33 -20.81 -4.61
C ASN A 180 -6.30 -20.41 -6.09
N GLY A 181 -7.41 -19.85 -6.60
CA GLY A 181 -7.54 -19.34 -7.96
C GLY A 181 -7.92 -20.37 -9.01
N THR A 182 -8.07 -21.66 -8.66
CA THR A 182 -8.48 -22.68 -9.65
C THR A 182 -9.89 -22.45 -10.21
N GLY A 183 -10.73 -21.69 -9.50
CA GLY A 183 -11.96 -21.12 -10.02
C GLY A 183 -12.29 -19.78 -9.38
N TRP A 184 -12.84 -18.86 -10.17
CA TRP A 184 -13.24 -17.52 -9.76
C TRP A 184 -14.73 -17.29 -9.97
N THR A 185 -15.31 -16.43 -9.15
CA THR A 185 -16.69 -15.96 -9.28
C THR A 185 -16.72 -14.47 -9.02
N ALA A 186 -17.38 -13.71 -9.90
CA ALA A 186 -17.61 -12.28 -9.68
C ALA A 186 -18.56 -12.08 -8.49
N VAL A 187 -18.19 -11.20 -7.56
CA VAL A 187 -18.92 -10.94 -6.32
C VAL A 187 -19.17 -9.44 -6.19
N ASN A 188 -20.08 -8.92 -7.02
CA ASN A 188 -20.24 -7.47 -7.28
C ASN A 188 -21.60 -6.88 -6.86
N THR A 189 -22.45 -7.63 -6.15
CA THR A 189 -23.78 -7.11 -5.78
C THR A 189 -23.65 -5.89 -4.87
N GLY A 190 -24.16 -4.73 -5.31
CA GLY A 190 -24.05 -3.46 -4.57
C GLY A 190 -22.74 -2.68 -4.80
N LEU A 191 -21.83 -3.22 -5.61
CA LEU A 191 -20.62 -2.51 -6.06
C LEU A 191 -20.99 -1.67 -7.29
N THR A 192 -21.28 -0.38 -7.07
CA THR A 192 -21.77 0.52 -8.13
C THR A 192 -20.67 1.11 -9.01
N ASP A 193 -19.41 0.90 -8.66
CA ASP A 193 -18.23 1.26 -9.43
C ASP A 193 -17.28 0.05 -9.49
N THR A 194 -17.03 -0.47 -10.68
CA THR A 194 -16.38 -1.77 -10.90
C THR A 194 -14.89 -1.72 -11.26
N PRO A 195 -14.32 -0.57 -11.66
CA PRO A 195 -12.88 -0.35 -11.57
C PRO A 195 -12.33 -0.39 -10.15
N ILE A 196 -11.72 -1.52 -9.76
CA ILE A 196 -11.16 -1.71 -8.42
C ILE A 196 -9.64 -1.57 -8.44
N ARG A 197 -9.13 -0.59 -7.70
CA ARG A 197 -7.69 -0.25 -7.61
C ARG A 197 -7.03 -0.80 -6.36
N ALA A 198 -7.76 -0.93 -5.27
CA ALA A 198 -7.23 -1.40 -4.00
C ALA A 198 -8.19 -2.37 -3.31
N LEU A 199 -7.63 -3.41 -2.69
CA LEU A 199 -8.34 -4.31 -1.79
C LEU A 199 -7.61 -4.36 -0.44
N ALA A 200 -8.36 -4.32 0.66
CA ALA A 200 -7.79 -4.50 2.00
C ALA A 200 -8.71 -5.35 2.88
N MET A 201 -8.11 -6.17 3.74
CA MET A 201 -8.81 -7.00 4.71
C MET A 201 -8.61 -6.46 6.12
N ASN A 202 -9.69 -6.42 6.91
CA ASN A 202 -9.64 -6.24 8.36
C ASN A 202 -10.50 -7.30 9.05
N GLY A 203 -9.87 -8.40 9.48
CA GLY A 203 -10.59 -9.57 9.96
C GLY A 203 -11.50 -10.14 8.87
N SER A 204 -12.81 -10.15 9.11
CA SER A 204 -13.82 -10.59 8.13
C SER A 204 -14.33 -9.47 7.19
N HIS A 205 -13.91 -8.22 7.41
CA HIS A 205 -14.30 -7.10 6.56
C HIS A 205 -13.37 -7.00 5.36
N LEU A 206 -13.96 -6.95 4.17
CA LEU A 206 -13.26 -6.71 2.92
C LEU A 206 -13.62 -5.31 2.42
N PHE A 207 -12.61 -4.50 2.16
CA PHE A 207 -12.77 -3.16 1.60
C PHE A 207 -12.27 -3.12 0.16
N ALA A 208 -13.00 -2.44 -0.71
CA ALA A 208 -12.62 -2.18 -2.08
C ALA A 208 -12.53 -0.67 -2.33
N GLY A 209 -11.36 -0.21 -2.75
CA GLY A 209 -11.14 1.13 -3.26
C GLY A 209 -11.39 1.15 -4.76
N ALA A 210 -12.35 1.97 -5.18
CA ALA A 210 -12.76 2.10 -6.57
C ALA A 210 -12.16 3.37 -7.22
N GLU A 211 -12.23 3.46 -8.54
CA GLU A 211 -11.68 4.59 -9.31
C GLU A 211 -12.47 5.90 -9.09
N GLU A 212 -13.78 5.84 -8.92
CA GLU A 212 -14.63 7.03 -8.75
C GLU A 212 -15.62 6.88 -7.57
N GLY A 213 -16.00 5.66 -7.20
CA GLY A 213 -17.01 5.35 -6.20
C GLY A 213 -16.56 5.49 -4.74
N GLY A 214 -15.27 5.73 -4.50
CA GLY A 214 -14.68 5.78 -3.16
C GLY A 214 -14.43 4.39 -2.58
N VAL A 215 -14.84 4.15 -1.34
CA VAL A 215 -14.63 2.86 -0.65
C VAL A 215 -15.96 2.12 -0.51
N PHE A 216 -15.93 0.83 -0.80
CA PHE A 216 -17.01 -0.12 -0.54
C PHE A 216 -16.60 -1.11 0.52
N LEU A 217 -17.55 -1.51 1.38
CA LEU A 217 -17.36 -2.52 2.41
C LEU A 217 -18.22 -3.75 2.11
N SER A 218 -17.63 -4.92 2.28
CA SER A 218 -18.32 -6.20 2.37
C SER A 218 -18.02 -6.88 3.71
N THR A 219 -19.06 -7.42 4.33
CA THR A 219 -18.99 -8.22 5.56
C THR A 219 -19.28 -9.70 5.33
N ASN A 220 -19.38 -10.13 4.06
CA ASN A 220 -19.79 -11.47 3.64
C ASN A 220 -18.96 -11.98 2.44
N ASN A 221 -17.64 -11.79 2.52
CA ASN A 221 -16.67 -12.25 1.51
C ASN A 221 -16.97 -11.74 0.10
N GLY A 222 -17.39 -10.48 -0.03
CA GLY A 222 -17.69 -9.84 -1.30
C GLY A 222 -19.09 -10.15 -1.86
N THR A 223 -19.86 -11.05 -1.26
CA THR A 223 -21.18 -11.44 -1.80
C THR A 223 -22.09 -10.23 -1.98
N SER A 224 -22.04 -9.27 -1.07
CA SER A 224 -22.65 -7.96 -1.24
C SER A 224 -21.77 -6.84 -0.70
N TRP A 225 -21.96 -5.64 -1.24
CA TRP A 225 -21.21 -4.44 -0.92
C TRP A 225 -22.12 -3.29 -0.52
N THR A 226 -21.59 -2.38 0.28
CA THR A 226 -22.20 -1.10 0.63
C THR A 226 -21.16 -0.01 0.50
N ALA A 227 -21.50 1.09 -0.16
CA ALA A 227 -20.64 2.27 -0.23
C ALA A 227 -20.46 2.85 1.19
N VAL A 228 -19.21 3.07 1.57
CA VAL A 228 -18.79 3.63 2.86
C VAL A 228 -17.82 4.78 2.58
N ASN A 229 -18.36 5.86 1.99
CA ASN A 229 -17.58 6.93 1.37
C ASN A 229 -17.91 8.34 1.90
N THR A 230 -18.68 8.46 2.99
CA THR A 230 -19.01 9.77 3.60
C THR A 230 -17.74 10.50 4.02
N GLY A 231 -17.47 11.66 3.41
CA GLY A 231 -16.27 12.46 3.70
C GLY A 231 -15.09 12.24 2.73
N LEU A 232 -15.20 11.30 1.77
CA LEU A 232 -14.21 11.15 0.70
C LEU A 232 -14.48 12.11 -0.47
N PRO A 233 -13.44 12.55 -1.21
CA PRO A 233 -13.56 13.61 -2.22
C PRO A 233 -14.08 13.16 -3.60
N GLY A 234 -14.68 11.96 -3.73
CA GLY A 234 -15.14 11.44 -5.03
C GLY A 234 -14.01 11.30 -6.05
N ALA A 235 -12.94 10.61 -5.65
CA ALA A 235 -11.70 10.45 -6.41
C ALA A 235 -11.14 9.02 -6.27
N PRO A 236 -10.18 8.61 -7.12
CA PRO A 236 -9.61 7.27 -7.06
C PRO A 236 -9.06 6.94 -5.68
N VAL A 237 -9.44 5.76 -5.17
CA VAL A 237 -8.85 5.18 -3.97
C VAL A 237 -7.78 4.19 -4.41
N LEU A 238 -6.55 4.67 -4.52
CA LEU A 238 -5.41 3.93 -5.05
C LEU A 238 -4.78 2.99 -4.02
N SER A 239 -5.01 3.23 -2.74
CA SER A 239 -4.47 2.39 -1.68
C SER A 239 -5.35 2.40 -0.44
N LEU A 240 -5.41 1.25 0.23
CA LEU A 240 -6.08 1.07 1.52
C LEU A 240 -5.09 0.42 2.49
N ALA A 241 -5.02 0.95 3.71
CA ALA A 241 -4.21 0.37 4.79
C ALA A 241 -5.02 0.26 6.08
N VAL A 242 -4.73 -0.78 6.86
CA VAL A 242 -5.45 -1.09 8.11
C VAL A 242 -4.47 -1.05 9.28
N SER A 243 -4.88 -0.42 10.40
CA SER A 243 -4.18 -0.48 11.68
C SER A 243 -5.17 -0.64 12.83
N GLY A 244 -5.28 -1.85 13.36
CA GLY A 244 -6.33 -2.19 14.33
C GLY A 244 -7.73 -2.00 13.72
N SER A 245 -8.57 -1.18 14.36
CA SER A 245 -9.90 -0.81 13.83
C SER A 245 -9.87 0.36 12.84
N ASN A 246 -8.71 0.98 12.62
CA ASN A 246 -8.59 2.16 11.77
C ASN A 246 -8.32 1.76 10.33
N LEU A 247 -9.00 2.44 9.41
CA LEU A 247 -8.82 2.29 7.97
C LEU A 247 -8.31 3.61 7.39
N PHE A 248 -7.32 3.52 6.53
CA PHE A 248 -6.74 4.66 5.82
C PHE A 248 -6.96 4.48 4.31
N ALA A 249 -7.36 5.56 3.63
CA ALA A 249 -7.51 5.62 2.19
C ALA A 249 -6.55 6.64 1.59
N GLY A 250 -5.82 6.20 0.57
CA GLY A 250 -4.93 7.01 -0.24
C GLY A 250 -5.63 7.44 -1.53
N THR A 251 -5.77 8.75 -1.71
CA THR A 251 -6.45 9.39 -2.84
C THR A 251 -5.74 10.73 -3.14
N TYR A 252 -6.46 11.83 -3.39
CA TYR A 252 -5.95 13.20 -3.28
C TYR A 252 -5.81 13.64 -1.82
N GLY A 253 -5.01 12.88 -1.08
CA GLY A 253 -4.72 13.03 0.33
C GLY A 253 -4.80 11.68 1.04
N VAL A 254 -4.65 11.73 2.36
CA VAL A 254 -4.88 10.60 3.26
C VAL A 254 -6.13 10.88 4.06
N PHE A 255 -7.04 9.92 4.04
CA PHE A 255 -8.29 9.95 4.80
C PHE A 255 -8.28 8.81 5.81
N LEU A 256 -8.74 9.11 7.03
CA LEU A 256 -8.86 8.16 8.13
C LEU A 256 -10.34 7.90 8.43
N SER A 257 -10.69 6.64 8.62
CA SER A 257 -11.93 6.20 9.23
C SER A 257 -11.64 5.38 10.48
N THR A 258 -12.37 5.65 11.56
CA THR A 258 -12.37 4.87 12.81
C THR A 258 -13.61 3.98 12.97
N ASN A 259 -14.49 3.93 11.96
CA ASN A 259 -15.81 3.28 12.02
C ASN A 259 -16.12 2.45 10.74
N ASN A 260 -15.15 1.64 10.30
CA ASN A 260 -15.27 0.74 9.13
C ASN A 260 -15.68 1.44 7.83
N GLY A 261 -15.17 2.65 7.62
CA GLY A 261 -15.38 3.47 6.42
C GLY A 261 -16.65 4.30 6.45
N THR A 262 -17.50 4.18 7.47
CA THR A 262 -18.81 4.87 7.47
C THR A 262 -18.64 6.38 7.35
N ASN A 263 -17.62 6.95 8.03
CA ASN A 263 -17.23 8.34 7.91
C ASN A 263 -15.70 8.49 7.84
N TRP A 264 -15.26 9.42 7.00
CA TRP A 264 -13.86 9.71 6.77
C TRP A 264 -13.53 11.15 7.14
N THR A 265 -12.36 11.34 7.73
CA THR A 265 -11.77 12.65 8.00
C THR A 265 -10.42 12.73 7.32
N ASP A 266 -10.13 13.84 6.67
CA ASP A 266 -8.81 14.05 6.11
C ASP A 266 -7.76 14.23 7.22
N VAL A 267 -6.55 13.75 6.99
CA VAL A 267 -5.42 13.88 7.93
C VAL A 267 -4.22 14.51 7.23
N ASN A 268 -4.45 15.52 6.39
CA ASN A 268 -3.49 16.03 5.41
C ASN A 268 -2.52 17.10 5.92
N THR A 269 -2.60 17.54 7.18
CA THR A 269 -1.71 18.58 7.73
C THR A 269 -0.23 18.26 7.47
N GLY A 270 0.47 19.14 6.77
CA GLY A 270 1.89 18.98 6.40
C GLY A 270 2.16 18.14 5.14
N LEU A 271 1.16 17.44 4.58
CA LEU A 271 1.31 16.67 3.35
C LEU A 271 1.18 17.61 2.14
N THR A 272 2.30 18.08 1.61
CA THR A 272 2.30 19.05 0.50
C THR A 272 2.09 18.41 -0.88
N ASN A 273 2.37 17.10 -0.99
CA ASN A 273 2.05 16.33 -2.18
C ASN A 273 0.91 15.36 -1.87
N THR A 274 -0.28 15.68 -2.36
CA THR A 274 -1.50 14.98 -1.98
C THR A 274 -1.85 13.84 -2.92
N PHE A 275 -1.13 13.60 -4.03
CA PHE A 275 -1.47 12.46 -4.87
C PHE A 275 -0.85 11.17 -4.31
N VAL A 276 -1.63 10.47 -3.48
CA VAL A 276 -1.20 9.28 -2.74
C VAL A 276 -1.37 8.04 -3.59
N LEU A 277 -0.26 7.35 -3.86
CA LEU A 277 -0.23 6.11 -4.66
C LEU A 277 -0.26 4.86 -3.79
N THR A 278 0.32 4.93 -2.59
CA THR A 278 0.45 3.76 -1.71
C THR A 278 0.51 4.15 -0.24
N LEU A 279 -0.07 3.31 0.62
CA LEU A 279 -0.05 3.41 2.06
C LEU A 279 0.54 2.12 2.66
N ALA A 280 1.35 2.26 3.71
CA ALA A 280 1.78 1.13 4.52
C ALA A 280 1.84 1.50 6.00
N VAL A 281 1.35 0.61 6.85
CA VAL A 281 1.51 0.72 8.30
C VAL A 281 2.75 -0.08 8.70
N ASN A 282 3.67 0.54 9.43
CA ASN A 282 4.77 -0.18 10.06
C ASN A 282 4.99 0.33 11.48
N GLY A 283 4.90 -0.58 12.45
CA GLY A 283 4.95 -0.24 13.87
C GLY A 283 3.92 0.83 14.24
N SER A 284 4.40 1.95 14.79
CA SER A 284 3.56 3.06 15.25
C SER A 284 3.31 4.15 14.19
N HIS A 285 3.70 3.93 12.94
CA HIS A 285 3.63 4.96 11.89
C HIS A 285 2.82 4.49 10.68
N LEU A 286 2.18 5.46 10.02
CA LEU A 286 1.71 5.33 8.66
C LEU A 286 2.74 5.96 7.73
N PHE A 287 3.02 5.26 6.63
CA PHE A 287 3.87 5.70 5.54
C PHE A 287 3.02 5.90 4.28
N VAL A 288 3.36 6.94 3.52
CA VAL A 288 2.67 7.35 2.30
C VAL A 288 3.69 7.45 1.18
N GLY A 289 3.47 6.73 0.09
CA GLY A 289 4.15 6.97 -1.17
C GLY A 289 3.31 7.87 -2.07
N THR A 290 3.94 8.87 -2.67
CA THR A 290 3.27 9.89 -3.49
C THR A 290 3.77 9.90 -4.93
N ASN A 291 3.02 10.54 -5.82
CA ASN A 291 3.46 10.83 -7.19
C ASN A 291 4.56 11.90 -7.17
N GLY A 292 5.80 11.50 -7.47
CA GLY A 292 6.97 12.39 -7.49
C GLY A 292 7.39 13.06 -6.15
N GLY A 293 6.65 12.88 -5.06
CA GLY A 293 6.92 13.52 -3.76
C GLY A 293 7.65 12.64 -2.74
N GLY A 294 8.12 11.46 -3.14
CA GLY A 294 8.80 10.50 -2.26
C GLY A 294 7.89 9.91 -1.17
N VAL A 295 8.51 9.46 -0.07
CA VAL A 295 7.80 8.89 1.08
C VAL A 295 7.58 9.94 2.16
N TRP A 296 6.40 9.90 2.78
CA TRP A 296 6.04 10.67 3.96
C TRP A 296 5.71 9.74 5.11
N ARG A 297 5.93 10.18 6.35
CA ARG A 297 5.53 9.42 7.54
C ARG A 297 4.79 10.30 8.55
N ARG A 298 3.88 9.68 9.29
CA ARG A 298 3.19 10.29 10.44
C ARG A 298 2.91 9.25 11.52
N PRO A 299 3.15 9.55 12.80
CA PRO A 299 2.76 8.67 13.90
C PRO A 299 1.25 8.41 13.92
N LEU A 300 0.84 7.17 14.13
CA LEU A 300 -0.58 6.80 14.23
C LEU A 300 -1.27 7.50 15.42
N SER A 301 -0.54 7.69 16.53
CA SER A 301 -1.04 8.40 17.72
C SER A 301 -1.38 9.87 17.48
N GLU A 302 -0.88 10.46 16.40
CA GLU A 302 -1.16 11.84 16.00
C GLU A 302 -2.39 11.98 15.10
N MET A 303 -2.93 10.86 14.59
CA MET A 303 -4.09 10.83 13.69
C MET A 303 -5.29 10.20 14.39
N VAL A 304 -5.04 9.13 15.15
CA VAL A 304 -6.04 8.42 15.93
C VAL A 304 -6.05 9.06 17.32
N THR A 305 -6.77 10.17 17.46
CA THR A 305 -7.06 10.72 18.79
C THR A 305 -7.92 9.70 19.54
N GLY A 306 -7.37 9.08 20.57
CA GLY A 306 -8.10 8.06 21.33
C GLY A 306 -9.34 8.66 21.98
N GLU A 307 -10.52 8.17 21.60
CA GLU A 307 -11.62 8.10 22.55
C GLU A 307 -11.25 7.05 23.60
N GLY A 308 -11.02 7.49 24.85
CA GLY A 308 -10.92 6.62 26.02
C GLY A 308 -9.50 6.31 26.51
N ARG A 309 -8.98 7.18 27.37
CA ARG A 309 -8.24 6.73 28.56
C ARG A 309 -9.15 6.91 29.77
#